data_AF-T2JHF2-F1
#
_entry.id   AF-T2JHF2-F1
#
_cell.length_a   1.000
_cell.length_b   1.000
_cell.length_c   1.000
_cell.angle_alpha   90.00
_cell.angle_beta   90.00
_cell.angle_gamma   90.00
#
_symmetry.space_group_name_H-M   'P 1'
#
loop_
_entity.id
_entity.type
_entity.pdbx_description
1 polymer ?
#
loop_
_entity_poly.entity_id
_entity_poly.type
_entity_poly.pdbx_seq_one_letter_code
_entity_poly.pdbx_strand_id
1 'polypeptide(L)'
;MDIIGIVKKHHNSPYLKIHNIDCESIKNIPDEEKIAIEWNCSFSTVSIKLIMKDKEEMLRATLNEIASQCYKYNVRKSNPSNSYAKLSEAIAIIMIDILINSTIELKHLVNQIRKTPGILNVDVKGIYPGITKYCQH
;
A
#
# COMPACT_ATOMS: atom_id res chain seq x y z
N MET A 1 -13.56 -10.81 0.25
CA MET A 1 -12.63 -10.37 1.32
C MET A 1 -13.41 -9.33 2.07
N ASP A 2 -13.80 -9.66 3.29
CA ASP A 2 -14.80 -8.87 4.00
C ASP A 2 -14.07 -7.73 4.72
N ILE A 3 -14.58 -6.52 4.53
CA ILE A 3 -13.97 -5.31 5.08
C ILE A 3 -14.96 -4.58 5.97
N ILE A 4 -14.38 -3.89 6.94
CA ILE A 4 -15.14 -3.23 7.98
C ILE A 4 -14.63 -1.81 8.15
N GLY A 5 -15.57 -0.89 8.16
CA GLY A 5 -15.38 0.51 8.45
C GLY A 5 -15.48 0.78 9.93
N ILE A 6 -14.61 1.65 10.43
CA ILE A 6 -14.69 2.16 11.79
C ILE A 6 -14.77 3.68 11.70
N VAL A 7 -15.88 4.24 12.17
CA VAL A 7 -16.08 5.69 12.19
C VAL A 7 -15.27 6.27 13.34
N LYS A 8 -14.30 7.12 13.00
CA LYS A 8 -13.49 7.85 13.98
C LYS A 8 -13.72 9.35 13.85
N LYS A 9 -13.42 10.10 14.91
CA LYS A 9 -13.45 11.57 14.88
C LYS A 9 -12.02 12.10 14.83
N HIS A 10 -11.74 12.99 13.89
CA HIS A 10 -10.49 13.77 13.84
C HIS A 10 -10.85 15.25 13.72
N HIS A 11 -10.42 16.08 14.67
CA HIS A 11 -10.81 17.50 14.75
C HIS A 11 -12.31 17.75 14.50
N ASN A 12 -13.17 17.01 15.22
CA ASN A 12 -14.64 17.05 15.11
C ASN A 12 -15.24 16.65 13.75
N SER A 13 -14.44 16.20 12.79
CA SER A 13 -14.93 15.63 11.53
C SER A 13 -14.93 14.10 11.60
N PRO A 14 -16.05 13.43 11.27
CA PRO A 14 -16.07 11.98 11.17
C PRO A 14 -15.27 11.54 9.94
N TYR A 15 -14.42 10.53 10.10
CA TYR A 15 -13.72 9.87 9.01
C TYR A 15 -13.82 8.36 9.18
N LEU A 16 -13.91 7.65 8.06
CA LEU A 16 -14.03 6.19 8.04
C LEU A 16 -12.66 5.57 7.87
N LYS A 17 -12.25 4.72 8.81
CA LYS A 17 -11.05 3.92 8.68
C LYS A 17 -11.44 2.49 8.28
N ILE A 18 -10.92 2.03 7.14
CA ILE A 18 -11.24 0.72 6.58
C ILE A 18 -10.20 -0.30 7.03
N HIS A 19 -10.66 -1.46 7.46
CA HIS A 19 -9.85 -2.58 7.92
C HIS A 19 -10.32 -3.89 7.27
N ASN A 20 -9.41 -4.85 7.15
CA ASN A 20 -9.81 -6.25 6.97
C ASN A 20 -10.56 -6.70 8.24
N ILE A 21 -11.60 -7.51 8.09
CA ILE A 21 -12.38 -8.05 9.21
C ILE A 21 -11.49 -8.81 10.22
N ASP A 22 -10.41 -9.44 9.74
CA ASP A 22 -9.45 -10.20 10.57
C ASP A 22 -8.32 -9.33 11.15
N CYS A 23 -8.39 -8.01 11.05
CA CYS A 23 -7.30 -7.14 11.49
C CYS A 23 -7.18 -7.10 13.03
N GLU A 24 -6.02 -7.46 13.59
CA GLU A 24 -5.81 -7.48 15.05
C GLU A 24 -6.12 -6.14 15.72
N SER A 25 -5.84 -5.02 15.03
CA SER A 25 -6.07 -3.67 15.56
C SER A 25 -7.54 -3.33 15.81
N ILE A 26 -8.48 -4.14 15.31
CA ILE A 26 -9.92 -3.92 15.46
C ILE A 26 -10.62 -5.01 16.29
N LYS A 27 -9.85 -6.01 16.76
CA LYS A 27 -10.38 -7.16 17.49
C LYS A 27 -11.16 -6.76 18.75
N ASN A 28 -10.73 -5.69 19.42
CA ASN A 28 -11.31 -5.21 20.67
C ASN A 28 -12.27 -4.02 20.49
N ILE A 29 -12.59 -3.63 19.24
CA ILE A 29 -13.53 -2.53 18.99
C ILE A 29 -14.96 -3.07 19.09
N PRO A 30 -15.89 -2.37 19.76
CA PRO A 30 -17.29 -2.78 19.83
C PRO A 30 -17.94 -2.92 18.45
N ASP A 31 -18.84 -3.89 18.27
CA ASP A 31 -19.51 -4.12 16.97
C ASP A 31 -20.41 -2.96 16.55
N GLU A 32 -20.93 -2.18 17.50
CA GLU A 32 -21.71 -0.95 17.25
C GLU A 32 -20.90 0.18 16.59
N GLU A 33 -19.58 0.20 16.76
CA GLU A 33 -18.68 1.15 16.09
C GLU A 33 -18.22 0.65 14.72
N LYS A 34 -18.55 -0.60 14.39
CA LYS A 34 -18.17 -1.25 13.15
C LYS A 34 -19.31 -1.16 12.13
N ILE A 35 -18.98 -0.71 10.94
CA ILE A 35 -19.90 -0.61 9.82
C ILE A 35 -19.41 -1.54 8.73
N ALA A 36 -20.25 -2.48 8.30
CA ALA A 36 -19.96 -3.30 7.14
C ALA A 36 -19.85 -2.41 5.89
N ILE A 37 -18.78 -2.56 5.12
CA ILE A 37 -18.57 -1.83 3.87
C ILE A 37 -18.49 -2.85 2.75
N GLU A 38 -19.06 -2.50 1.59
CA GLU A 38 -18.84 -3.23 0.36
C GLU A 38 -17.78 -2.54 -0.50
N TRP A 39 -16.81 -3.34 -0.98
CA TRP A 39 -15.74 -2.87 -1.85
C TRP A 39 -16.23 -2.68 -3.30
N ASN A 40 -17.02 -1.64 -3.52
CA ASN A 40 -17.70 -1.35 -4.80
C ASN A 40 -16.87 -0.49 -5.76
N CYS A 41 -15.61 -0.87 -6.02
CA CYS A 41 -14.79 -0.16 -7.00
C CYS A 41 -13.97 -1.12 -7.87
N SER A 42 -13.82 -0.77 -9.15
CA SER A 42 -13.07 -1.56 -10.13
C SER A 42 -11.54 -1.48 -9.94
N PHE A 43 -11.07 -0.48 -9.19
CA PHE A 43 -9.66 -0.26 -8.89
C PHE A 43 -9.47 0.21 -7.45
N SER A 44 -8.36 -0.22 -6.86
CA SER A 44 -7.90 0.21 -5.54
C SER A 44 -6.52 0.83 -5.66
N THR A 45 -6.26 1.87 -4.85
CA THR A 45 -4.91 2.42 -4.70
C THR A 45 -4.17 1.61 -3.65
N VAL A 46 -3.03 1.02 -3.99
CA VAL A 46 -2.16 0.32 -3.04
C VAL A 46 -0.92 1.14 -2.80
N SER A 47 -0.62 1.47 -1.55
CA SER A 47 0.64 2.11 -1.18
C SER A 47 1.68 1.06 -0.83
N ILE A 48 2.80 1.07 -1.54
CA ILE A 48 3.92 0.14 -1.37
C ILE A 48 5.16 0.90 -0.91
N LYS A 49 5.83 0.35 0.10
CA LYS A 49 7.17 0.75 0.52
C LYS A 49 8.19 -0.20 -0.09
N LEU A 50 9.13 0.35 -0.85
CA LEU A 50 10.29 -0.33 -1.39
C LEU A 50 11.53 0.06 -0.58
N ILE A 51 12.35 -0.92 -0.25
CA ILE A 51 13.70 -0.72 0.26
C ILE A 51 14.63 -1.38 -0.75
N MET A 52 15.60 -0.62 -1.25
CA MET A 52 16.52 -1.08 -2.29
C MET A 52 17.93 -0.55 -2.06
N LYS A 53 18.91 -1.18 -2.69
CA LYS A 53 20.26 -0.65 -2.73
C LYS A 53 20.28 0.67 -3.48
N ASP A 54 21.01 1.64 -2.96
CA ASP A 54 21.22 2.93 -3.60
C ASP A 54 22.52 2.88 -4.41
N LYS A 55 22.41 2.42 -5.66
CA LYS A 55 23.50 2.38 -6.63
C LYS A 55 23.05 3.04 -7.92
N GLU A 56 24.03 3.42 -8.73
CA GLU A 56 23.81 4.05 -10.03
C GLU A 56 22.77 3.27 -10.86
N GLU A 57 21.87 3.99 -11.53
CA GLU A 57 20.82 3.47 -12.41
C GLU A 57 19.75 2.55 -11.77
N MET A 58 19.91 2.14 -10.51
CA MET A 58 19.00 1.19 -9.88
C MET A 58 17.57 1.73 -9.70
N LEU A 59 17.45 2.98 -9.26
CA LEU A 59 16.15 3.65 -9.10
C LEU A 59 15.40 3.67 -10.43
N ARG A 60 16.08 4.07 -11.51
CA ARG A 60 15.51 4.14 -12.86
C ARG A 60 15.07 2.75 -13.34
N ALA A 61 15.92 1.73 -13.22
CA ALA A 61 15.59 0.36 -13.63
C ALA A 61 14.37 -0.18 -12.86
N THR A 62 14.32 0.05 -11.55
CA THR A 62 13.22 -0.38 -10.68
C THR A 62 11.90 0.29 -11.06
N LEU A 63 11.91 1.62 -11.25
CA LEU A 63 10.70 2.35 -11.62
C LEU A 63 10.21 1.97 -13.02
N ASN A 64 11.11 1.70 -13.97
CA ASN A 64 10.75 1.23 -15.30
C ASN A 64 10.12 -0.17 -15.28
N GLU A 65 10.64 -1.09 -14.47
CA GLU A 65 10.04 -2.42 -14.29
C GLU A 65 8.66 -2.32 -13.64
N ILE A 66 8.46 -1.41 -12.68
CA ILE A 66 7.13 -1.20 -12.09
C ILE A 66 6.17 -0.60 -13.12
N ALA A 67 6.66 0.36 -13.91
CA ALA A 67 5.88 1.02 -14.95
C ALA A 67 5.38 0.05 -16.03
N SER A 68 6.18 -0.96 -16.40
CA SER A 68 5.79 -1.94 -17.43
C SER A 68 4.72 -2.92 -16.95
N GLN A 69 4.52 -3.05 -15.63
CA GLN A 69 3.63 -4.03 -15.02
C GLN A 69 2.33 -3.42 -14.48
N CYS A 70 2.19 -2.10 -14.47
CA CYS A 70 1.06 -1.39 -13.84
C CYS A 70 0.32 -0.51 -14.85
N TYR A 71 -1.01 -0.47 -14.74
CA TYR A 71 -1.83 0.47 -15.52
C TYR A 71 -1.53 1.95 -15.17
N LYS A 72 -1.33 2.24 -13.88
CA LYS A 72 -0.95 3.57 -13.39
C LYS A 72 -0.24 3.44 -12.05
N TYR A 73 0.83 4.22 -11.89
CA TYR A 73 1.51 4.37 -10.60
C TYR A 73 1.99 5.80 -10.42
N ASN A 74 2.05 6.25 -9.16
CA ASN A 74 2.57 7.53 -8.75
C ASN A 74 3.65 7.32 -7.69
N VAL A 75 4.82 7.93 -7.87
CA VAL A 75 5.84 7.96 -6.83
C VAL A 75 5.46 9.06 -5.83
N ARG A 76 5.09 8.69 -4.60
CA ARG A 76 4.76 9.66 -3.53
C ARG A 76 6.02 10.27 -2.93
N LYS A 77 7.05 9.45 -2.75
CA LYS A 77 8.27 9.86 -2.07
C LYS A 77 9.43 9.00 -2.52
N SER A 78 10.57 9.62 -2.80
CA SER A 78 11.84 8.93 -2.99
C SER A 78 12.86 9.60 -2.08
N ASN A 79 13.35 8.85 -1.09
CA ASN A 79 14.32 9.33 -0.13
C ASN A 79 15.55 8.45 -0.16
N PRO A 80 16.74 8.97 -0.53
CA PRO A 80 17.99 8.30 -0.17
C PRO A 80 18.06 8.23 1.36
N SER A 81 18.34 7.05 1.91
CA SER A 81 18.33 6.82 3.35
C SER A 81 19.74 6.56 3.86
N ASN A 82 20.52 7.63 4.00
CA ASN A 82 21.85 7.57 4.65
C ASN A 82 21.77 7.19 6.13
N SER A 83 20.58 7.18 6.73
CA SER A 83 20.32 6.70 8.10
C SER A 83 20.70 5.23 8.33
N TYR A 84 20.84 4.45 7.25
CA TYR A 84 21.33 3.07 7.30
C TYR A 84 22.83 2.95 7.03
N ALA A 85 23.60 4.05 7.04
CA ALA A 85 25.05 4.05 6.84
C ALA A 85 25.88 3.21 7.84
N LYS A 86 25.24 2.53 8.81
CA LYS A 86 25.85 1.46 9.61
C LYS A 86 25.84 0.09 8.92
N LEU A 87 25.04 -0.08 7.87
CA LEU A 87 25.16 -1.18 6.90
C LEU A 87 26.21 -0.74 5.86
N SER A 88 27.07 -1.66 5.44
CA SER A 88 28.17 -1.40 4.50
C SER A 88 27.71 -0.98 3.08
N GLU A 89 26.40 -0.83 2.83
CA GLU A 89 25.82 -0.43 1.56
C GLU A 89 24.76 0.66 1.77
N ALA A 90 24.80 1.72 0.96
CA ALA A 90 23.76 2.76 0.93
C ALA A 90 22.42 2.18 0.43
N ILE A 91 21.32 2.66 0.99
CA ILE A 91 19.97 2.21 0.62
C ILE A 91 19.03 3.39 0.35
N ALA A 92 18.05 3.15 -0.52
CA ALA A 92 16.97 4.08 -0.83
C ALA A 92 15.64 3.51 -0.35
N ILE A 93 14.77 4.41 0.14
CA ILE A 93 13.39 4.10 0.50
C ILE A 93 12.46 4.84 -0.45
N ILE A 94 11.63 4.08 -1.14
CA ILE A 94 10.65 4.63 -2.09
C ILE A 94 9.26 4.28 -1.60
N MET A 95 8.38 5.27 -1.60
CA MET A 95 6.95 5.10 -1.41
C MET A 95 6.25 5.32 -2.74
N ILE A 96 5.57 4.31 -3.24
CA ILE A 96 4.78 4.37 -4.46
C ILE A 96 3.33 4.08 -4.15
N ASP A 97 2.45 4.69 -4.93
CA ASP A 97 1.06 4.27 -5.07
C ASP A 97 0.87 3.63 -6.43
N ILE A 98 0.14 2.54 -6.47
CA ILE A 98 -0.23 1.84 -7.70
C ILE A 98 -1.75 1.66 -7.73
N LEU A 99 -2.35 1.73 -8.92
CA LEU A 99 -3.72 1.29 -9.12
C LEU A 99 -3.73 -0.20 -9.49
N ILE A 100 -4.53 -0.97 -8.77
CA ILE A 100 -4.68 -2.42 -8.93
C ILE A 100 -6.17 -2.76 -9.04
N ASN A 101 -6.51 -3.69 -9.93
CA ASN A 101 -7.88 -4.18 -10.12
C ASN A 101 -8.22 -5.41 -9.24
N SER A 102 -7.21 -6.14 -8.76
CA SER A 102 -7.44 -7.39 -8.02
C SER A 102 -6.28 -7.75 -7.09
N THR A 103 -6.58 -8.53 -6.05
CA THR A 103 -5.54 -9.05 -5.13
C THR A 103 -4.57 -10.00 -5.83
N ILE A 104 -4.99 -10.66 -6.92
CA ILE A 104 -4.14 -11.52 -7.75
C ILE A 104 -3.10 -10.67 -8.48
N GLU A 105 -3.52 -9.59 -9.13
CA GLU A 105 -2.63 -8.63 -9.78
C GLU A 105 -1.63 -8.03 -8.77
N LEU A 106 -2.10 -7.62 -7.59
CA LEU A 106 -1.21 -7.12 -6.52
C LEU A 106 -0.14 -8.16 -6.14
N LYS A 107 -0.54 -9.41 -5.90
CA LYS A 107 0.39 -10.49 -5.54
C LYS A 107 1.40 -10.73 -6.66
N HIS A 108 0.95 -10.74 -7.91
CA HIS A 108 1.84 -10.91 -9.06
C HIS A 108 2.86 -9.78 -9.13
N LEU A 109 2.42 -8.53 -9.07
CA LEU A 109 3.28 -7.36 -9.13
C LEU A 109 4.30 -7.34 -7.98
N VAL A 110 3.85 -7.55 -6.73
CA VAL A 110 4.76 -7.59 -5.57
C VAL A 110 5.83 -8.67 -5.74
N ASN A 111 5.46 -9.83 -6.29
CA ASN A 111 6.42 -10.90 -6.56
C ASN A 111 7.41 -10.52 -7.68
N GLN A 112 6.99 -9.78 -8.70
CA GLN A 112 7.91 -9.30 -9.75
C GLN A 112 8.87 -8.25 -9.19
N ILE A 113 8.38 -7.27 -8.44
CA ILE A 113 9.24 -6.25 -7.81
C ILE A 113 10.27 -6.90 -6.89
N ARG A 114 9.89 -7.92 -6.12
CA ARG A 114 10.83 -8.67 -5.26
C ARG A 114 11.94 -9.38 -6.03
N LYS A 115 11.70 -9.73 -7.31
CA LYS A 115 12.70 -10.35 -8.18
C LYS A 115 13.62 -9.33 -8.85
N THR A 116 13.26 -8.04 -8.84
CA THR A 116 14.10 -6.99 -9.41
C THR A 116 15.44 -6.91 -8.66
N PRO A 117 16.58 -6.98 -9.37
CA PRO A 117 17.90 -6.94 -8.73
C PRO A 117 18.08 -5.75 -7.79
N GLY A 118 18.54 -6.05 -6.57
CA GLY A 118 18.87 -5.08 -5.52
C GLY A 118 17.68 -4.42 -4.83
N ILE A 119 16.46 -4.88 -5.07
CA ILE A 119 15.37 -4.76 -4.09
C ILE A 119 15.73 -5.61 -2.86
N LEU A 120 15.66 -5.00 -1.69
CA LEU A 120 15.92 -5.63 -0.39
C LEU A 120 14.62 -6.01 0.33
N ASN A 121 13.59 -5.16 0.19
CA ASN A 121 12.29 -5.41 0.80
C ASN A 121 11.16 -4.71 0.01
N VAL A 122 9.99 -5.34 0.02
CA VAL A 122 8.74 -4.82 -0.54
C VAL A 122 7.63 -5.06 0.47
N ASP A 123 7.04 -3.97 0.94
CA ASP A 123 6.02 -4.00 1.99
C ASP A 123 4.77 -3.21 1.55
N VAL A 124 3.60 -3.84 1.66
CA VAL A 124 2.31 -3.20 1.34
C VAL A 124 1.84 -2.46 2.58
N LYS A 125 1.84 -1.12 2.52
CA LYS A 125 1.50 -0.27 3.66
C LYS A 125 0.01 -0.03 3.83
N GLY A 126 -0.74 -0.13 2.74
CA GLY A 126 -2.19 0.05 2.77
C GLY A 126 -2.82 -0.20 1.42
N ILE A 127 -4.09 -0.62 1.47
CA ILE A 127 -4.96 -0.75 0.31
C ILE A 127 -6.13 0.20 0.57
N TYR A 128 -6.30 1.16 -0.32
CA TYR A 128 -7.33 2.17 -0.25
C TYR A 128 -8.31 1.92 -1.40
N PRO A 129 -9.58 1.63 -1.09
CA PRO A 129 -10.58 1.62 -2.14
C PRO A 129 -10.68 3.02 -2.76
N GLY A 130 -11.16 3.09 -4.00
CA GLY A 130 -11.70 4.33 -4.54
C GLY A 130 -12.96 4.76 -3.79
N ILE A 131 -13.93 5.36 -4.49
CA ILE A 131 -15.21 5.71 -3.88
C ILE A 131 -15.90 4.44 -3.36
N THR A 132 -16.12 4.32 -2.05
CA THR A 132 -16.87 3.23 -1.41
C THR A 132 -18.30 3.67 -1.12
N LYS A 133 -19.23 2.70 -1.10
CA LYS A 133 -20.60 2.92 -0.63
C LYS A 133 -20.77 2.33 0.76
N TYR A 134 -21.50 3.05 1.61
CA TYR A 134 -21.96 2.54 2.89
C TYR A 134 -23.15 1.60 2.68
N CYS A 135 -23.14 0.45 3.33
CA CYS A 135 -24.32 -0.41 3.43
C CYS A 135 -25.13 0.07 4.64
N GLN A 136 -26.32 0.63 4.39
CA GLN A 136 -27.32 0.83 5.46
C GLN A 136 -28.11 -0.47 5.57
N HIS A 137 -28.02 -1.13 6.73
CA HIS A 137 -28.91 -2.22 7.11
C HIS A 137 -30.02 -1.68 8.01
#